data_AF-A0A7Y1ZUX4-F1
#
_entry.id   AF-A0A7Y1ZUX4-F1
#
_cell.length_a   1.000
_cell.length_b   1.000
_cell.length_c   1.000
_cell.angle_alpha   90.00
_cell.angle_beta   90.00
_cell.angle_gamma   90.00
#
_symmetry.space_group_name_H-M   'P 1'
#
loop_
_entity.id
_entity.type
_entity.pdbx_description
1 polymer ?
#
loop_
_entity_poly.entity_id
_entity_poly.type
_entity_poly.pdbx_seq_one_letter_code
_entity_poly.pdbx_strand_id
1 'polypeptide(L)'
;MERAVGSRSGDRADGDGRGRRRRCRWRPLRSLRQIGRLKVAPAARVARRPGSVNGRKEHRDVFSDRRDAGRRLAARLQHLRGTPGLVVLGLPRGGVPVAAEVAASLHAPLDVIVVRKLGVPRQPELAMGAIGEDVRVVNDRVVELAGVTETELAAVERLERTELERRTKRFRGDREPIELSGAVTVLVDDGIATGSTARAACDVARAAGAARVVLAVPVAPRQWQRQLVGVADECVAVETPADFRAVGEWYRDFAQTNDDEVVRILAQAAEG
;
A
#
# COMPACT_ATOMS: atom_id res chain seq x y z
N MET A 1 30.37 27.46 -63.16
CA MET A 1 31.26 26.29 -63.01
C MET A 1 31.11 25.90 -61.55
N GLU A 2 30.41 24.84 -61.14
CA GLU A 2 29.65 23.74 -61.75
C GLU A 2 28.84 23.02 -60.63
N ARG A 3 27.85 22.22 -61.07
CA ARG A 3 26.83 21.53 -60.26
C ARG A 3 27.38 20.33 -59.49
N ALA A 4 26.68 19.92 -58.43
CA ALA A 4 26.15 18.56 -58.33
C ALA A 4 24.94 18.44 -57.38
N VAL A 5 23.95 17.67 -57.84
CA VAL A 5 22.70 17.26 -57.21
C VAL A 5 22.83 15.77 -56.84
N GLY A 6 22.19 15.34 -55.74
CA GLY A 6 21.87 13.93 -55.44
C GLY A 6 21.44 13.78 -53.98
N SER A 7 20.14 13.77 -53.64
CA SER A 7 19.15 12.68 -53.72
C SER A 7 19.24 11.61 -52.61
N ARG A 8 18.24 11.67 -51.71
CA ARG A 8 17.48 10.59 -51.02
C ARG A 8 18.22 9.45 -50.32
N SER A 9 17.93 9.31 -49.02
CA SER A 9 17.34 8.15 -48.30
C SER A 9 17.71 8.34 -46.83
N GLY A 10 16.77 8.50 -45.91
CA GLY A 10 15.96 7.41 -45.40
C GLY A 10 16.62 6.89 -44.13
N ASP A 11 16.18 7.37 -42.96
CA ASP A 11 15.99 6.50 -41.81
C ASP A 11 15.09 7.17 -40.79
N ARG A 12 13.91 6.55 -40.63
CA ARG A 12 12.99 6.77 -39.51
C ARG A 12 13.63 6.09 -38.31
N ALA A 13 13.99 6.87 -37.29
CA ALA A 13 14.22 6.33 -35.97
C ALA A 13 12.89 6.37 -35.20
N ASP A 14 12.15 5.27 -35.27
CA ASP A 14 11.12 4.95 -34.28
C ASP A 14 11.80 4.77 -32.91
N GLY A 15 11.66 5.78 -32.06
CA GLY A 15 12.08 5.74 -30.66
C GLY A 15 11.07 4.94 -29.84
N ASP A 16 11.24 3.63 -29.78
CA ASP A 16 10.54 2.75 -28.84
C ASP A 16 10.99 3.05 -27.40
N GLY A 17 10.27 3.98 -26.76
CA GLY A 17 10.43 4.42 -25.38
C GLY A 17 10.01 3.38 -24.34
N ARG A 18 10.48 2.13 -24.45
CA ARG A 18 10.31 1.13 -23.39
C ARG A 18 11.32 1.39 -22.27
N GLY A 19 10.90 2.22 -21.32
CA GLY A 19 11.62 2.45 -20.05
C GLY A 19 11.99 1.12 -19.39
N ARG A 20 13.28 0.92 -19.14
CA ARG A 20 13.80 -0.27 -18.45
C ARG A 20 13.29 -0.27 -17.00
N ARG A 21 12.23 -1.03 -16.72
CA ARG A 21 11.67 -1.21 -15.37
C ARG A 21 12.66 -1.94 -14.46
N ARG A 22 12.84 -1.48 -13.23
CA ARG A 22 13.79 -2.05 -12.26
C ARG A 22 13.19 -3.29 -11.59
N ARG A 23 13.80 -4.46 -11.80
CA ARG A 23 13.48 -5.71 -11.07
C ARG A 23 14.26 -5.72 -9.75
N CYS A 24 13.57 -5.66 -8.62
CA CYS A 24 14.17 -5.82 -7.30
C CYS A 24 13.79 -7.18 -6.71
N ARG A 25 14.78 -7.96 -6.25
CA ARG A 25 14.55 -9.22 -5.53
C ARG A 25 14.18 -8.93 -4.09
N TRP A 26 13.14 -9.60 -3.59
CA TRP A 26 12.74 -9.49 -2.20
C TRP A 26 13.85 -10.01 -1.27
N ARG A 27 14.20 -9.26 -0.24
CA ARG A 27 15.17 -9.72 0.76
C ARG A 27 14.46 -10.65 1.75
N PRO A 28 14.90 -11.91 1.90
CA PRO A 28 14.23 -12.85 2.78
C PRO A 28 14.43 -12.52 4.26
N LEU A 29 13.37 -12.68 5.05
CA LEU A 29 13.45 -12.74 6.51
C LEU A 29 14.22 -14.00 6.95
N ARG A 30 15.05 -13.87 7.99
CA ARG A 30 15.68 -15.01 8.66
C ARG A 30 14.60 -15.79 9.43
N SER A 31 14.57 -17.10 9.15
CA SER A 31 13.81 -18.19 9.79
C SER A 31 12.27 -18.09 9.87
N LEU A 32 11.59 -18.83 8.98
CA LEU A 32 10.26 -19.42 9.22
C LEU A 32 10.39 -20.95 9.19
N ARG A 33 11.01 -21.52 10.23
CA ARG A 33 10.82 -22.93 10.58
C ARG A 33 9.66 -23.01 11.57
N GLN A 34 8.43 -23.04 11.05
CA GLN A 34 7.20 -23.59 11.67
C GLN A 34 5.98 -22.93 11.01
N ILE A 35 5.57 -23.47 9.87
CA ILE A 35 4.15 -23.40 9.46
C ILE A 35 3.72 -24.84 9.23
N GLY A 36 3.54 -25.55 10.34
CA GLY A 36 2.88 -26.84 10.36
C GLY A 36 1.37 -26.63 10.39
N ARG A 37 0.69 -27.07 9.33
CA ARG A 37 -0.73 -27.48 9.27
C ARG A 37 -1.73 -26.62 10.08
N LEU A 38 -2.27 -25.55 9.48
CA LEU A 38 -3.61 -25.11 9.84
C LEU A 38 -4.64 -25.91 9.04
N LYS A 39 -5.34 -26.82 9.72
CA LYS A 39 -6.58 -27.43 9.21
C LYS A 39 -7.70 -26.39 9.30
N VAL A 40 -8.37 -26.14 8.19
CA VAL A 40 -9.61 -25.36 8.14
C VAL A 40 -10.73 -26.23 8.71
N ALA A 41 -11.36 -25.82 9.81
CA ALA A 41 -12.52 -26.50 10.38
C ALA A 41 -13.83 -25.95 9.75
N PRO A 42 -14.85 -26.79 9.49
CA PRO A 42 -16.10 -26.35 8.89
C PRO A 42 -16.99 -25.62 9.91
N ALA A 43 -17.84 -24.73 9.40
CA ALA A 43 -18.74 -23.89 10.17
C ALA A 43 -19.75 -24.72 10.99
N ALA A 44 -19.69 -24.61 12.32
CA ALA A 44 -20.68 -25.19 13.22
C ALA A 44 -21.84 -24.19 13.46
N ARG A 45 -23.08 -24.66 13.29
CA ARG A 45 -24.30 -23.95 13.68
C ARG A 45 -24.34 -23.79 15.21
N VAL A 46 -24.49 -22.55 15.69
CA VAL A 46 -24.68 -22.23 17.11
C VAL A 46 -26.18 -22.12 17.42
N ALA A 47 -26.65 -22.96 18.32
CA ALA A 47 -27.98 -22.88 18.93
C ALA A 47 -28.05 -21.74 19.96
N ARG A 48 -29.16 -21.01 19.97
CA ARG A 48 -29.44 -19.91 20.92
C ARG A 48 -29.77 -20.44 22.32
N ARG A 49 -29.19 -19.83 23.35
CA ARG A 49 -29.65 -19.88 24.75
C ARG A 49 -29.84 -18.45 25.28
N PRO A 50 -30.94 -18.12 25.97
CA PRO A 50 -31.14 -16.79 26.53
C PRO A 50 -30.69 -16.69 27.99
N GLY A 51 -30.22 -15.49 28.37
CA GLY A 51 -30.26 -14.97 29.74
C GLY A 51 -28.92 -14.84 30.49
N SER A 52 -28.33 -13.65 30.53
CA SER A 52 -28.23 -12.81 31.74
C SER A 52 -27.14 -11.70 31.64
N VAL A 53 -27.65 -10.47 31.46
CA VAL A 53 -27.33 -9.15 32.05
C VAL A 53 -25.88 -8.73 32.42
N ASN A 54 -25.52 -7.57 31.83
CA ASN A 54 -24.54 -6.54 32.23
C ASN A 54 -23.02 -6.83 32.19
N GLY A 55 -22.47 -6.74 30.97
CA GLY A 55 -21.20 -6.04 30.74
C GLY A 55 -21.46 -4.96 29.71
N ARG A 56 -21.54 -3.68 30.11
CA ARG A 56 -21.62 -2.57 29.16
C ARG A 56 -20.36 -2.62 28.31
N LYS A 57 -20.48 -2.98 27.04
CA LYS A 57 -19.46 -2.68 26.04
C LYS A 57 -19.41 -1.16 25.94
N GLU A 58 -18.40 -0.53 26.54
CA GLU A 58 -18.00 0.82 26.12
C GLU A 58 -17.45 0.71 24.69
N HIS A 59 -18.33 0.60 23.69
CA HIS A 59 -18.00 1.05 22.34
C HIS A 59 -17.95 2.58 22.42
N ARG A 60 -16.83 3.11 22.93
CA ARG A 60 -16.49 4.49 22.62
C ARG A 60 -16.08 4.46 21.16
N ASP A 61 -16.87 5.10 20.30
CA ASP A 61 -16.44 5.41 18.94
C ASP A 61 -15.08 6.11 19.04
N VAL A 62 -14.00 5.38 18.78
CA VAL A 62 -12.67 5.92 19.08
C VAL A 62 -12.34 7.05 18.13
N PHE A 63 -12.72 6.90 16.86
CA PHE A 63 -12.60 7.95 15.85
C PHE A 63 -13.98 8.39 15.38
N SER A 64 -14.19 9.70 15.25
CA SER A 64 -15.44 10.23 14.71
C SER A 64 -15.54 9.94 13.20
N ASP A 65 -14.46 10.14 12.46
CA ASP A 65 -14.33 9.89 11.02
C ASP A 65 -12.85 9.65 10.67
N ARG A 66 -12.54 9.48 9.37
CA ARG A 66 -11.17 9.35 8.88
C ARG A 66 -10.29 10.57 9.14
N ARG A 67 -10.87 11.77 9.20
CA ARG A 67 -10.10 13.00 9.45
C ARG A 67 -9.67 13.09 10.91
N ASP A 68 -10.57 12.78 11.84
CA ASP A 68 -10.25 12.66 13.28
C ASP A 68 -9.17 11.61 13.52
N ALA A 69 -9.30 10.45 12.89
CA ALA A 69 -8.27 9.42 12.92
C ALA A 69 -6.92 9.92 12.39
N GLY A 70 -6.91 10.66 11.28
CA GLY A 70 -5.72 11.27 10.70
C GLY A 70 -5.04 12.29 11.63
N ARG A 71 -5.81 13.19 12.26
CA ARG A 71 -5.28 14.15 13.23
C ARG A 71 -4.62 13.48 14.43
N ARG A 72 -5.25 12.41 14.96
CA ARG A 72 -4.69 11.65 16.08
C ARG A 72 -3.46 10.85 15.67
N LEU A 73 -3.44 10.30 14.46
CA LEU A 73 -2.27 9.64 13.91
C LEU A 73 -1.11 10.63 13.74
N ALA A 74 -1.39 11.82 13.22
CA ALA A 74 -0.41 12.89 13.05
C ALA A 74 0.25 13.30 14.37
N ALA A 75 -0.51 13.31 15.48
CA ALA A 75 0.04 13.57 16.81
C ALA A 75 1.09 12.53 17.24
N ARG A 76 0.96 11.26 16.83
CA ARG A 76 1.95 10.20 17.07
C ARG A 76 3.18 10.32 16.17
N LEU A 77 3.07 11.03 15.05
CA LEU A 77 4.12 11.17 14.04
C LEU A 77 4.90 12.49 14.11
N GLN A 78 4.62 13.37 15.08
CA GLN A 78 5.25 14.70 15.17
C GLN A 78 6.79 14.66 15.20
N HIS A 79 7.36 13.57 15.70
CA HIS A 79 8.81 13.36 15.71
C HIS A 79 9.44 13.30 14.31
N LEU A 80 8.64 13.12 13.24
CA LEU A 80 9.10 13.15 11.85
C LEU A 80 9.05 14.56 11.23
N ARG A 81 8.38 15.53 11.86
CA ARG A 81 8.25 16.88 11.32
C ARG A 81 9.62 17.52 11.11
N GLY A 82 9.83 18.13 9.95
CA GLY A 82 11.11 18.74 9.58
C GLY A 82 12.19 17.74 9.13
N THR A 83 11.86 16.45 9.01
CA THR A 83 12.78 15.46 8.42
C THR A 83 13.03 15.79 6.95
N PRO A 84 14.30 15.94 6.51
CA PRO A 84 14.61 16.17 5.11
C PRO A 84 14.10 15.04 4.22
N GLY A 85 13.46 15.39 3.09
CA GLY A 85 12.94 14.40 2.15
C GLY A 85 11.77 13.56 2.70
N LEU A 86 11.01 14.08 3.66
CA LEU A 86 9.80 13.44 4.15
C LEU A 86 8.70 13.47 3.08
N VAL A 87 8.08 12.32 2.81
CA VAL A 87 6.94 12.19 1.88
C VAL A 87 5.85 11.36 2.56
N VAL A 88 4.59 11.81 2.49
CA VAL A 88 3.44 11.07 3.01
C VAL A 88 2.67 10.47 1.85
N LEU A 89 2.46 9.15 1.89
CA LEU A 89 1.77 8.40 0.85
C LEU A 89 0.52 7.72 1.41
N GLY A 90 -0.65 8.06 0.87
CA GLY A 90 -1.92 7.43 1.21
C GLY A 90 -2.17 6.16 0.41
N LEU A 91 -2.58 5.08 1.09
CA LEU A 91 -3.09 3.88 0.44
C LEU A 91 -4.55 4.12 0.02
N PRO A 92 -4.88 3.97 -1.28
CA PRO A 92 -6.23 4.19 -1.73
C PRO A 92 -7.17 3.06 -1.29
N ARG A 93 -8.41 3.35 -0.90
CA ARG A 93 -9.04 4.69 -0.91
C ARG A 93 -9.04 5.36 0.45
N GLY A 94 -9.40 4.60 1.49
CA GLY A 94 -9.62 5.15 2.83
C GLY A 94 -8.37 5.73 3.49
N GLY A 95 -7.18 5.27 3.13
CA GLY A 95 -5.92 5.82 3.64
C GLY A 95 -5.65 7.26 3.20
N VAL A 96 -6.15 7.70 2.05
CA VAL A 96 -5.83 9.03 1.49
C VAL A 96 -6.39 10.19 2.36
N PRO A 97 -7.66 10.18 2.80
CA PRO A 97 -8.16 11.17 3.75
C PRO A 97 -7.38 11.23 5.08
N VAL A 98 -6.92 10.08 5.57
CA VAL A 98 -6.11 10.01 6.80
C VAL A 98 -4.71 10.59 6.53
N ALA A 99 -4.12 10.23 5.40
CA ALA A 99 -2.81 10.70 4.96
C ALA A 99 -2.77 12.22 4.78
N ALA A 100 -3.85 12.82 4.28
CA ALA A 100 -3.94 14.27 4.10
C ALA A 100 -3.80 15.05 5.42
N GLU A 101 -4.45 14.59 6.49
CA GLU A 101 -4.32 15.21 7.81
C GLU A 101 -2.89 15.03 8.38
N VAL A 102 -2.27 13.87 8.11
CA VAL A 102 -0.87 13.60 8.50
C VAL A 102 0.09 14.52 7.74
N ALA A 103 -0.05 14.62 6.42
CA ALA A 103 0.77 15.47 5.56
C ALA A 103 0.68 16.95 5.95
N ALA A 104 -0.55 17.46 6.14
CA ALA A 104 -0.79 18.83 6.57
C ALA A 104 -0.13 19.13 7.93
N SER A 105 -0.24 18.22 8.89
CA SER A 105 0.37 18.39 10.21
C SER A 105 1.90 18.37 10.18
N LEU A 106 2.48 17.46 9.38
CA LEU A 106 3.93 17.31 9.26
C LEU A 106 4.58 18.31 8.31
N HIS A 107 3.79 19.12 7.59
CA HIS A 107 4.26 20.02 6.52
C HIS A 107 5.06 19.26 5.47
N ALA A 108 4.53 18.12 5.05
CA ALA A 108 5.17 17.23 4.08
C ALA A 108 4.28 17.08 2.84
N PRO A 109 4.85 16.85 1.66
CA PRO A 109 4.07 16.59 0.47
C PRO A 109 3.24 15.30 0.63
N LEU A 110 2.01 15.36 0.12
CA LEU A 110 1.09 14.23 0.05
C LEU A 110 1.05 13.67 -1.38
N ASP A 111 1.13 12.36 -1.49
CA ASP A 111 0.82 11.65 -2.74
C ASP A 111 0.09 10.33 -2.44
N VAL A 112 -0.31 9.61 -3.49
CA VAL A 112 -0.93 8.29 -3.42
C VAL A 112 0.09 7.22 -3.81
N ILE A 113 0.03 6.07 -3.13
CA ILE A 113 0.77 4.87 -3.55
C ILE A 113 -0.22 3.81 -4.05
N VAL A 114 -0.22 3.59 -5.36
CA VAL A 114 -1.06 2.56 -5.98
C VAL A 114 -0.27 1.27 -6.11
N VAL A 115 -0.74 0.21 -5.46
CA VAL A 115 -0.10 -1.11 -5.50
C VAL A 115 -1.07 -2.22 -5.84
N ARG A 116 -0.54 -3.28 -6.46
CA ARG A 116 -1.25 -4.54 -6.69
C ARG A 116 -0.40 -5.71 -6.21
N LYS A 117 -1.04 -6.68 -5.56
CA LYS A 117 -0.40 -7.94 -5.18
C LYS A 117 -0.39 -8.87 -6.38
N LEU A 118 0.71 -9.59 -6.57
CA LEU A 118 0.79 -10.71 -7.50
C LEU A 118 0.48 -11.98 -6.70
N GLY A 119 -0.74 -12.50 -6.84
CA GLY A 119 -1.18 -13.72 -6.17
C GLY A 119 -0.71 -14.98 -6.90
N VAL A 120 -0.40 -16.05 -6.17
CA VAL A 120 -0.11 -17.35 -6.78
C VAL A 120 -1.34 -17.83 -7.56
N PRO A 121 -1.23 -18.29 -8.83
CA PRO A 121 -2.39 -18.62 -9.67
C PRO A 121 -3.41 -19.58 -9.04
N ARG A 122 -2.91 -20.60 -8.33
CA ARG A 122 -3.73 -21.63 -7.67
C ARG A 122 -4.14 -21.24 -6.24
N GLN A 123 -3.62 -20.14 -5.71
CA GLN A 123 -3.91 -19.63 -4.38
C GLN A 123 -3.76 -18.10 -4.35
N PRO A 124 -4.71 -17.34 -4.93
CA PRO A 124 -4.56 -15.89 -5.15
C PRO A 124 -4.34 -15.07 -3.87
N GLU A 125 -4.81 -15.57 -2.74
CA GLU A 125 -4.60 -14.96 -1.42
C GLU A 125 -3.13 -14.99 -0.96
N LEU A 126 -2.35 -15.96 -1.45
CA LEU A 126 -0.91 -16.04 -1.20
C LEU A 126 -0.16 -15.17 -2.21
N ALA A 127 0.41 -14.06 -1.75
CA ALA A 127 1.18 -13.17 -2.60
C ALA A 127 2.59 -13.72 -2.89
N MET A 128 2.93 -13.87 -4.17
CA MET A 128 4.28 -14.15 -4.67
C MET A 128 5.04 -12.88 -5.06
N GLY A 129 4.38 -11.73 -5.09
CA GLY A 129 5.01 -10.46 -5.38
C GLY A 129 4.05 -9.28 -5.25
N ALA A 130 4.53 -8.11 -5.63
CA ALA A 130 3.75 -6.89 -5.72
C ALA A 130 4.29 -6.01 -6.86
N ILE A 131 3.42 -5.20 -7.42
CA ILE A 131 3.77 -4.16 -8.40
C ILE A 131 3.25 -2.81 -7.92
N GLY A 132 4.05 -1.79 -8.15
CA GLY A 132 3.66 -0.39 -8.16
C GLY A 132 3.87 0.18 -9.56
N GLU A 133 3.63 1.48 -9.74
CA GLU A 133 3.65 2.18 -11.03
C GLU A 133 4.88 1.80 -11.88
N ASP A 134 6.08 1.95 -11.32
CA ASP A 134 7.34 1.65 -12.03
C ASP A 134 8.21 0.57 -11.44
N VAL A 135 7.72 -0.13 -10.42
CA VAL A 135 8.49 -1.14 -9.69
C VAL A 135 7.77 -2.47 -9.63
N ARG A 136 8.56 -3.54 -9.68
CA ARG A 136 8.11 -4.92 -9.48
C ARG A 136 8.96 -5.57 -8.40
N VAL A 137 8.29 -6.16 -7.42
CA VAL A 137 8.89 -6.95 -6.36
C VAL A 137 8.39 -8.38 -6.47
N VAL A 138 9.32 -9.34 -6.48
CA VAL A 138 9.00 -10.77 -6.54
C VAL A 138 9.68 -11.49 -5.39
N ASN A 139 8.90 -12.33 -4.72
CA ASN A 139 9.37 -13.28 -3.73
C ASN A 139 9.73 -14.61 -4.43
N ASP A 140 10.99 -14.72 -4.84
CA ASP A 140 11.48 -15.90 -5.57
C ASP A 140 11.25 -17.20 -4.77
N ARG A 141 11.31 -17.17 -3.42
CA ARG A 141 11.04 -18.36 -2.59
C ARG A 141 9.60 -18.85 -2.68
N VAL A 142 8.62 -17.94 -2.73
CA VAL A 142 7.21 -18.35 -2.88
C VAL A 142 6.96 -18.85 -4.30
N VAL A 143 7.55 -18.21 -5.31
CA VAL A 143 7.51 -18.68 -6.71
C VAL A 143 8.03 -20.11 -6.81
N GLU A 144 9.21 -20.38 -6.24
CA GLU A 144 9.84 -21.70 -6.21
C GLU A 144 8.99 -22.74 -5.46
N LEU A 145 8.56 -22.44 -4.23
CA LEU A 145 7.78 -23.36 -3.39
C LEU A 145 6.40 -23.69 -3.97
N ALA A 146 5.76 -22.72 -4.63
CA ALA A 146 4.46 -22.93 -5.26
C ALA A 146 4.57 -23.56 -6.67
N GLY A 147 5.78 -23.75 -7.18
CA GLY A 147 6.02 -24.25 -8.54
C GLY A 147 5.36 -23.36 -9.59
N VAL A 148 5.55 -22.04 -9.46
CA VAL A 148 5.02 -21.06 -10.41
C VAL A 148 6.06 -20.86 -11.50
N THR A 149 5.63 -21.09 -12.74
CA THR A 149 6.44 -20.86 -13.94
C THR A 149 6.55 -19.37 -14.25
N GLU A 150 7.59 -18.96 -14.99
CA GLU A 150 7.72 -17.56 -15.42
C GLU A 150 6.53 -17.13 -16.30
N THR A 151 5.96 -18.03 -17.10
CA THR A 151 4.77 -17.76 -17.91
C THR A 151 3.54 -17.48 -17.06
N GLU A 152 3.31 -18.27 -16.00
CA GLU A 152 2.23 -18.03 -15.04
C GLU A 152 2.43 -16.70 -14.29
N LEU A 153 3.66 -16.41 -13.83
CA LEU A 153 4.01 -15.15 -13.17
C LEU A 153 3.75 -13.95 -14.10
N ALA A 154 4.20 -14.03 -15.35
CA ALA A 154 3.97 -12.99 -16.34
C ALA A 154 2.47 -12.81 -16.66
N ALA A 155 1.67 -13.88 -16.66
CA ALA A 155 0.22 -13.79 -16.87
C ALA A 155 -0.47 -13.04 -15.72
N VAL A 156 -0.15 -13.38 -14.47
CA VAL A 156 -0.68 -12.67 -13.29
C VAL A 156 -0.23 -11.20 -13.31
N GLU A 157 1.04 -10.95 -13.60
CA GLU A 157 1.57 -9.58 -13.67
C GLU A 157 0.83 -8.74 -14.71
N ARG A 158 0.60 -9.26 -15.93
CA ARG A 158 -0.12 -8.51 -16.97
C ARG A 158 -1.52 -8.11 -16.50
N LEU A 159 -2.27 -9.03 -15.90
CA LEU A 159 -3.62 -8.74 -15.41
C LEU A 159 -3.60 -7.65 -14.33
N GLU A 160 -2.73 -7.81 -13.34
CA GLU A 160 -2.63 -6.85 -12.24
C GLU A 160 -2.09 -5.50 -12.69
N ARG A 161 -1.23 -5.46 -13.71
CA ARG A 161 -0.68 -4.23 -14.28
C ARG A 161 -1.76 -3.41 -14.99
N THR A 162 -2.68 -4.04 -15.73
CA THR A 162 -3.82 -3.34 -16.32
C THR A 162 -4.67 -2.63 -15.26
N GLU A 163 -4.95 -3.29 -14.13
CA GLU A 163 -5.72 -2.68 -13.05
C GLU A 163 -4.92 -1.60 -12.30
N LEU A 164 -3.61 -1.81 -12.13
CA LEU A 164 -2.70 -0.80 -11.57
C LEU A 164 -2.73 0.48 -12.40
N GLU A 165 -2.54 0.38 -13.72
CA GLU A 165 -2.53 1.52 -14.64
C GLU A 165 -3.89 2.24 -14.63
N ARG A 166 -4.99 1.50 -14.64
CA ARG A 166 -6.35 2.06 -14.55
C ARG A 166 -6.55 2.88 -13.27
N ARG A 167 -6.13 2.35 -12.11
CA ARG A 167 -6.25 3.06 -10.81
C ARG A 167 -5.30 4.25 -10.72
N THR A 168 -4.08 4.10 -11.21
CA THR A 168 -3.07 5.16 -11.24
C THR A 168 -3.60 6.35 -12.02
N LYS A 169 -4.04 6.12 -13.27
CA LYS A 169 -4.65 7.16 -14.10
C LYS A 169 -5.86 7.81 -13.43
N ARG A 170 -6.68 7.02 -12.71
CA ARG A 170 -7.86 7.53 -12.01
C ARG A 170 -7.50 8.48 -10.87
N PHE A 171 -6.53 8.16 -10.03
CA PHE A 171 -6.20 8.96 -8.84
C PHE A 171 -5.20 10.08 -9.14
N ARG A 172 -4.20 9.80 -9.98
CA ARG A 172 -3.11 10.71 -10.29
C ARG A 172 -3.46 11.66 -11.44
N GLY A 173 -4.22 11.18 -12.43
CA GLY A 173 -4.39 11.89 -13.71
C GLY A 173 -3.06 11.89 -14.47
N ASP A 174 -2.66 13.06 -14.98
CA ASP A 174 -1.41 13.26 -15.71
C ASP A 174 -0.26 13.77 -14.82
N ARG A 175 -0.47 13.84 -13.50
CA ARG A 175 0.59 14.24 -12.56
C ARG A 175 1.67 13.17 -12.50
N GLU A 176 2.91 13.56 -12.25
CA GLU A 176 3.99 12.61 -12.00
C GLU A 176 3.99 12.15 -10.53
N PRO A 177 4.46 10.93 -10.22
CA PRO A 177 4.70 10.49 -8.84
C PRO A 177 5.81 11.29 -8.16
N ILE A 178 5.68 11.48 -6.85
CA ILE A 178 6.78 12.05 -6.06
C ILE A 178 7.95 11.05 -6.01
N GLU A 179 9.16 11.53 -6.31
CA GLU A 179 10.37 10.71 -6.26
C GLU A 179 10.67 10.27 -4.82
N LEU A 180 10.84 8.96 -4.62
CA LEU A 180 11.11 8.36 -3.31
C LEU A 180 12.59 8.07 -3.06
N SER A 181 13.46 8.32 -4.05
CA SER A 181 14.89 8.02 -3.95
C SER A 181 15.52 8.78 -2.78
N GLY A 182 15.99 8.06 -1.77
CA GLY A 182 16.58 8.65 -0.56
C GLY A 182 15.57 9.23 0.43
N ALA A 183 14.27 9.19 0.14
CA ALA A 183 13.22 9.80 0.94
C ALA A 183 12.91 9.02 2.24
N VAL A 184 12.37 9.74 3.22
CA VAL A 184 11.68 9.14 4.37
C VAL A 184 10.20 9.09 4.03
N THR A 185 9.67 7.90 3.80
CA THR A 185 8.30 7.71 3.32
C THR A 185 7.39 7.23 4.45
N VAL A 186 6.30 7.97 4.71
CA VAL A 186 5.23 7.58 5.63
C VAL A 186 4.07 7.02 4.83
N LEU A 187 3.85 5.71 4.91
CA LEU A 187 2.73 5.01 4.30
C LEU A 187 1.54 5.03 5.27
N VAL A 188 0.40 5.52 4.81
CA VAL A 188 -0.80 5.71 5.65
C VAL A 188 -2.00 4.96 5.08
N ASP A 189 -2.68 4.20 5.94
CA ASP A 189 -3.98 3.56 5.66
C ASP A 189 -5.00 3.91 6.75
N ASP A 190 -6.31 3.71 6.50
CA ASP A 190 -7.36 3.95 7.51
C ASP A 190 -7.43 2.87 8.58
N GLY A 191 -6.84 1.71 8.32
CA GLY A 191 -6.59 0.70 9.33
C GLY A 191 -6.04 -0.56 8.69
N ILE A 192 -5.48 -1.43 9.52
CA ILE A 192 -4.94 -2.70 9.05
C ILE A 192 -5.72 -3.85 9.69
N ALA A 193 -6.27 -4.72 8.84
CA ALA A 193 -6.80 -6.01 9.27
C ALA A 193 -5.76 -7.13 9.07
N THR A 194 -5.38 -7.39 7.81
CA THR A 194 -4.40 -8.45 7.44
C THR A 194 -3.03 -7.91 7.05
N GLY A 195 -2.92 -6.60 6.80
CA GLY A 195 -1.67 -5.93 6.45
C GLY A 195 -1.10 -6.30 5.08
N SER A 196 -1.77 -7.13 4.28
CA SER A 196 -1.22 -7.60 3.00
C SER A 196 -1.01 -6.47 1.97
N THR A 197 -1.96 -5.53 1.87
CA THR A 197 -1.83 -4.33 1.03
C THR A 197 -0.74 -3.40 1.57
N ALA A 198 -0.70 -3.19 2.88
CA ALA A 198 0.32 -2.37 3.53
C ALA A 198 1.74 -2.92 3.31
N ARG A 199 1.92 -4.24 3.39
CA ARG A 199 3.18 -4.92 3.05
C ARG A 199 3.57 -4.66 1.60
N ALA A 200 2.64 -4.85 0.66
CA ALA A 200 2.89 -4.57 -0.75
C ALA A 200 3.30 -3.11 -0.99
N ALA A 201 2.64 -2.15 -0.31
CA ALA A 201 2.98 -0.73 -0.36
C ALA A 201 4.39 -0.46 0.18
N CYS A 202 4.77 -1.06 1.30
CA CYS A 202 6.12 -0.94 1.85
C CYS A 202 7.19 -1.53 0.92
N ASP A 203 6.94 -2.72 0.36
CA ASP A 203 7.84 -3.38 -0.57
C ASP A 203 8.05 -2.54 -1.84
N VAL A 204 6.96 -1.98 -2.38
CA VAL A 204 6.98 -1.07 -3.54
C VAL A 204 7.72 0.22 -3.22
N ALA A 205 7.43 0.89 -2.10
CA ALA A 205 8.11 2.12 -1.70
C ALA A 205 9.63 1.92 -1.54
N ARG A 206 10.02 0.80 -0.90
CA ARG A 206 11.43 0.41 -0.76
C ARG A 206 12.09 0.18 -2.12
N ALA A 207 11.43 -0.54 -3.01
CA ALA A 207 11.93 -0.80 -4.37
C ALA A 207 12.02 0.46 -5.23
N ALA A 208 11.19 1.46 -4.94
CA ALA A 208 11.23 2.78 -5.57
C ALA A 208 12.33 3.71 -4.99
N GLY A 209 13.09 3.24 -3.99
CA GLY A 209 14.27 3.94 -3.48
C GLY A 209 14.09 4.64 -2.13
N ALA A 210 12.94 4.45 -1.45
CA ALA A 210 12.74 5.00 -0.11
C ALA A 210 13.85 4.52 0.85
N ALA A 211 14.56 5.47 1.47
CA ALA A 211 15.63 5.18 2.42
C ALA A 211 15.07 4.67 3.75
N ARG A 212 13.94 5.22 4.17
CA ARG A 212 13.20 4.80 5.36
C ARG A 212 11.71 4.70 5.05
N VAL A 213 11.08 3.63 5.51
CA VAL A 213 9.64 3.37 5.37
C VAL A 213 9.00 3.29 6.75
N VAL A 214 8.12 4.23 7.04
CA VAL A 214 7.27 4.26 8.25
C VAL A 214 5.86 3.86 7.83
N LEU A 215 5.30 2.82 8.42
CA LEU A 215 3.91 2.43 8.21
C LEU A 215 3.06 2.93 9.38
N ALA A 216 2.08 3.77 9.10
CA ALA A 216 1.29 4.46 10.12
C ALA A 216 -0.21 4.27 9.87
N VAL A 217 -0.94 3.81 10.88
CA VAL A 217 -2.39 3.58 10.77
C VAL A 217 -3.14 4.01 12.04
N PRO A 218 -4.40 4.41 11.95
CA PRO A 218 -5.21 4.70 13.14
C PRO A 218 -5.44 3.46 14.01
N VAL A 219 -5.78 2.33 13.40
CA VAL A 219 -6.11 1.10 14.13
C VAL A 219 -5.56 -0.15 13.46
N ALA A 220 -5.08 -1.09 14.27
CA ALA A 220 -4.64 -2.41 13.82
C ALA A 220 -4.81 -3.46 14.93
N PRO A 221 -4.91 -4.78 14.63
CA PRO A 221 -5.02 -5.81 15.66
C PRO A 221 -3.79 -5.82 16.57
N ARG A 222 -3.94 -6.37 17.78
CA ARG A 222 -2.78 -6.69 18.62
C ARG A 222 -1.76 -7.51 17.83
N GLN A 223 -0.48 -7.18 18.00
CA GLN A 223 0.65 -7.84 17.35
C GLN A 223 0.69 -7.73 15.80
N TRP A 224 -0.07 -6.81 15.19
CA TRP A 224 -0.02 -6.57 13.73
C TRP A 224 1.41 -6.35 13.20
N GLN A 225 2.25 -5.69 14.00
CA GLN A 225 3.66 -5.43 13.69
C GLN A 225 4.45 -6.71 13.38
N ARG A 226 4.10 -7.87 13.98
CA ARG A 226 4.81 -9.14 13.74
C ARG A 226 4.82 -9.54 12.26
N GLN A 227 3.76 -9.20 11.53
CA GLN A 227 3.64 -9.51 10.11
C GLN A 227 4.40 -8.52 9.21
N LEU A 228 4.90 -7.42 9.78
CA LEU A 228 5.53 -6.29 9.10
C LEU A 228 6.98 -6.06 9.56
N VAL A 229 7.49 -6.91 10.46
CA VAL A 229 8.90 -6.93 10.85
C VAL A 229 9.76 -7.07 9.59
N GLY A 230 10.74 -6.17 9.43
CA GLY A 230 11.66 -6.13 8.30
C GLY A 230 11.06 -5.63 6.98
N VAL A 231 9.79 -5.21 6.99
CA VAL A 231 9.10 -4.63 5.82
C VAL A 231 9.09 -3.11 5.94
N ALA A 232 8.62 -2.61 7.08
CA ALA A 232 8.74 -1.21 7.47
C ALA A 232 9.83 -1.08 8.54
N ASP A 233 10.50 0.07 8.57
CA ASP A 233 11.50 0.39 9.60
C ASP A 233 10.83 0.81 10.90
N GLU A 234 9.62 1.33 10.81
CA GLU A 234 8.78 1.70 11.94
C GLU A 234 7.31 1.41 11.63
N CYS A 235 6.57 0.98 12.65
CA CYS A 235 5.13 0.72 12.57
C CYS A 235 4.41 1.48 13.70
N VAL A 236 3.62 2.48 13.33
CA VAL A 236 2.89 3.36 14.27
C VAL A 236 1.40 3.06 14.19
N ALA A 237 0.76 2.84 15.34
CA ALA A 237 -0.68 2.74 15.45
C ALA A 237 -1.21 3.68 16.55
N VAL A 238 -2.36 4.32 16.34
CA VAL A 238 -3.02 5.06 17.43
C VAL A 238 -3.57 4.06 18.45
N GLU A 239 -4.32 3.07 17.95
CA GLU A 239 -4.96 2.02 18.74
C GLU A 239 -4.57 0.60 18.29
N THR A 240 -4.37 -0.30 19.26
CA THR A 240 -4.12 -1.73 19.01
C THR A 240 -4.98 -2.64 19.89
N PRO A 241 -6.30 -2.73 19.61
CA PRO A 241 -7.25 -3.47 20.42
C PRO A 241 -7.05 -5.00 20.40
N ALA A 242 -7.38 -5.65 21.52
CA ALA A 242 -7.31 -7.12 21.64
C ALA A 242 -8.36 -7.81 20.78
N ASP A 243 -9.61 -7.32 20.83
CA ASP A 243 -10.76 -7.91 20.17
C ASP A 243 -11.03 -7.25 18.81
N PHE A 244 -9.99 -7.09 17.99
CA PHE A 244 -10.11 -6.50 16.66
C PHE A 244 -10.86 -7.44 15.71
N ARG A 245 -11.96 -6.97 15.10
CA ARG A 245 -12.68 -7.72 14.06
C ARG A 245 -12.62 -7.06 12.71
N ALA A 246 -12.88 -5.75 12.65
CA ALA A 246 -12.84 -4.98 11.42
C ALA A 246 -12.42 -3.53 11.71
N VAL A 247 -11.83 -2.87 10.70
CA VAL A 247 -11.42 -1.45 10.79
C VAL A 247 -12.62 -0.56 11.09
N GLY A 248 -13.74 -0.75 10.39
CA GLY A 248 -14.92 0.12 10.49
C GLY A 248 -15.59 0.16 11.86
N GLU A 249 -15.38 -0.82 12.74
CA GLU A 249 -15.93 -0.82 14.11
C GLU A 249 -15.33 0.27 15.01
N TRP A 250 -14.21 0.87 14.59
CA TRP A 250 -13.48 1.90 15.34
C TRP A 250 -13.84 3.33 14.94
N TYR A 251 -14.75 3.46 13.97
CA TYR A 251 -15.17 4.71 13.37
C TYR A 251 -16.67 4.90 13.59
N ARG A 252 -17.07 6.08 14.10
CA ARG A 252 -18.49 6.47 14.13
C ARG A 252 -19.04 6.60 12.72
N ASP A 253 -18.30 7.29 11.86
CA ASP A 253 -18.56 7.37 10.42
C ASP A 253 -17.43 6.68 9.64
N PHE A 254 -17.76 5.56 9.02
CA PHE A 254 -16.89 4.80 8.12
C PHE A 254 -17.45 4.72 6.70
N ALA A 255 -18.17 5.75 6.25
CA ALA A 255 -18.67 5.84 4.88
C ALA A 255 -17.57 5.52 3.87
N GLN A 256 -17.92 4.77 2.83
CA GLN A 256 -16.93 4.34 1.85
C GLN A 256 -16.34 5.54 1.11
N THR A 257 -15.03 5.77 1.25
CA THR A 257 -14.30 6.76 0.46
C THR A 257 -14.39 6.38 -1.03
N ASN A 258 -14.91 7.30 -1.83
CA ASN A 258 -15.06 7.13 -3.28
C ASN A 258 -13.84 7.69 -4.02
N ASP A 259 -13.72 7.34 -5.31
CA ASP A 259 -12.58 7.74 -6.11
C ASP A 259 -12.51 9.27 -6.29
N ASP A 260 -13.65 9.97 -6.37
CA ASP A 260 -13.69 11.43 -6.55
C ASP A 260 -13.21 12.19 -5.31
N GLU A 261 -13.48 11.66 -4.11
CA GLU A 261 -12.94 12.17 -2.86
C GLU A 261 -11.41 12.07 -2.84
N VAL A 262 -10.86 10.92 -3.23
CA VAL A 262 -9.41 10.72 -3.35
C VAL A 262 -8.79 11.73 -4.32
N VAL A 263 -9.39 11.87 -5.51
CA VAL A 263 -8.89 12.81 -6.54
C VAL A 263 -8.92 14.25 -6.02
N ARG A 264 -10.01 14.69 -5.37
CA ARG A 264 -10.10 16.05 -4.81
C ARG A 264 -9.04 16.31 -3.75
N ILE A 265 -8.83 15.37 -2.83
CA ILE A 265 -7.83 15.51 -1.76
C ILE A 265 -6.43 15.63 -2.35
N LEU A 266 -6.10 14.78 -3.31
CA LEU A 266 -4.78 14.82 -3.96
C LEU A 266 -4.59 16.09 -4.79
N ALA A 267 -5.64 16.63 -5.41
CA ALA A 267 -5.54 17.90 -6.14
C ALA A 267 -5.28 19.08 -5.21
N GLN A 268 -6.04 19.17 -4.11
CA GLN A 268 -5.87 20.22 -3.08
C GLN A 268 -4.47 20.20 -2.47
N ALA A 269 -3.91 19.00 -2.24
CA ALA A 269 -2.56 18.87 -1.68
C ALA A 269 -1.43 19.20 -2.67
N ALA A 270 -1.71 19.26 -3.98
CA ALA A 270 -0.74 19.66 -4.99
C ALA A 270 -0.71 21.19 -5.22
N GLU A 271 -1.71 21.92 -4.70
CA GLU A 271 -1.82 23.37 -4.84
C GLU A 271 -1.16 24.15 -3.67
N GLY A 272 -0.84 23.47 -2.57
CA GLY A 272 -0.25 24.05 -1.35
C GLY A 272 1.20 23.64 -1.13
#